data_AF-A0A7W9P9A5-F1
#
_entry.id   AF-A0A7W9P9A5-F1
#
_cell.length_a   1.000
_cell.length_b   1.000
_cell.length_c   1.000
_cell.angle_alpha   90.00
_cell.angle_beta   90.00
_cell.angle_gamma   90.00
#
_symmetry.space_group_name_H-M   'P 1'
#
loop_
_entity.id
_entity.type
_entity.pdbx_description
1 polymer ?
#
loop_
_entity_poly.entity_id
_entity_poly.type
_entity_poly.pdbx_seq_one_letter_code
_entity_poly.pdbx_strand_id
1 'polypeptide(L)'
;MRTTALRAVPILGWLYLAAGLVVAATDRTPSSRALRALWWIDAFLSVVVHAAQIPVALRASRGSGRSPARTAAMTQIFGLTWWRTRRDERRPDQEM
;
A
#
# COMPACT_ATOMS: atom_id res chain seq x y z
N MET A 1 -12.86 13.63 -2.39
CA MET A 1 -11.49 13.87 -2.91
C MET A 1 -10.38 13.37 -1.97
N ARG A 2 -10.50 13.51 -0.63
CA ARG A 2 -9.47 13.11 0.35
C ARG A 2 -9.11 11.61 0.34
N THR A 3 -10.09 10.73 0.16
CA THR A 3 -9.90 9.27 0.06
C THR A 3 -9.08 8.86 -1.17
N THR A 4 -9.32 9.50 -2.32
CA THR A 4 -8.55 9.28 -3.55
C THR A 4 -7.09 9.69 -3.37
N ALA A 5 -6.84 10.84 -2.74
CA ALA A 5 -5.49 11.32 -2.45
C ALA A 5 -4.70 10.38 -1.53
N LEU A 6 -5.34 9.82 -0.50
CA LEU A 6 -4.69 8.88 0.42
C LEU A 6 -4.37 7.52 -0.23
N ARG A 7 -5.21 7.05 -1.17
CA ARG A 7 -4.94 5.82 -1.94
C ARG A 7 -3.90 6.01 -3.04
N ALA A 8 -3.55 7.24 -3.41
CA ALA A 8 -2.50 7.51 -4.39
C ALA A 8 -1.10 7.22 -3.82
N VAL A 9 -0.88 7.40 -2.51
CA VAL A 9 0.45 7.24 -1.90
C VAL A 9 1.03 5.83 -2.09
N PRO A 10 0.33 4.72 -1.79
CA PRO A 10 0.88 3.38 -2.03
C PRO A 10 1.13 3.10 -3.50
N ILE A 11 0.27 3.62 -4.38
CA ILE A 11 0.43 3.45 -5.83
C ILE A 11 1.69 4.17 -6.32
N LEU A 12 1.93 5.39 -5.85
CA LEU A 12 3.16 6.13 -6.15
C LEU A 12 4.41 5.40 -5.61
N GLY A 13 4.33 4.76 -4.45
CA GLY A 13 5.41 3.89 -3.94
C GLY A 13 5.71 2.73 -4.89
N TRP A 14 4.70 1.96 -5.29
CA TRP A 14 4.89 0.88 -6.28
C TRP A 14 5.47 1.36 -7.61
N LEU A 15 5.01 2.52 -8.11
CA LEU A 15 5.55 3.13 -9.33
C LEU A 15 7.01 3.56 -9.15
N TYR A 16 7.36 4.13 -8.00
CA TYR A 16 8.73 4.51 -7.67
C TYR A 16 9.65 3.28 -7.60
N LEU A 17 9.19 2.18 -7.01
CA LEU A 17 9.93 0.93 -6.96
C LEU A 17 10.17 0.35 -8.36
N ALA A 18 9.12 0.31 -9.20
CA ALA A 18 9.21 -0.14 -10.58
C ALA A 18 10.19 0.73 -11.40
N ALA A 19 10.11 2.05 -11.25
CA ALA A 19 11.05 2.97 -11.90
C ALA A 19 12.50 2.72 -11.45
N GLY A 20 12.72 2.50 -10.14
CA GLY A 20 14.05 2.17 -9.62
C GLY A 20 14.60 0.84 -10.17
N LEU A 21 13.74 -0.18 -10.37
CA LEU A 21 14.15 -1.43 -11.01
C LEU A 21 14.55 -1.22 -12.48
N VAL A 22 13.80 -0.41 -13.23
CA VAL A 22 14.13 -0.08 -14.64
C VAL A 22 15.45 0.69 -14.72
N VAL A 23 15.66 1.65 -13.82
CA VAL A 23 16.89 2.42 -13.73
C VAL A 23 18.08 1.53 -13.37
N ALA A 24 17.90 0.58 -12.45
CA ALA A 24 18.91 -0.41 -12.10
C ALA A 24 19.23 -1.36 -13.27
N ALA A 25 18.22 -1.83 -13.99
CA ALA A 25 18.38 -2.72 -15.14
C ALA A 25 19.02 -2.04 -16.37
N THR A 26 19.06 -0.71 -16.42
CA THR A 26 19.66 0.07 -17.51
C THR A 26 21.02 0.65 -17.14
N ASP A 27 21.62 0.22 -16.03
CA ASP A 27 22.88 0.73 -15.47
C ASP A 27 22.89 2.25 -15.24
N ARG A 28 21.71 2.87 -15.08
CA ARG A 28 21.55 4.31 -14.81
C ARG A 28 21.36 4.62 -13.33
N THR A 29 21.76 3.70 -12.44
CA THR A 29 21.55 3.84 -11.00
C THR A 29 22.25 5.10 -10.46
N PRO A 30 21.52 6.02 -9.80
CA PRO A 30 22.11 7.19 -9.19
C PRO A 30 23.15 6.81 -8.12
N SER A 31 24.29 7.51 -8.10
CA SER A 31 25.34 7.33 -7.08
C SER A 31 24.93 7.84 -5.68
N SER A 32 23.80 8.55 -5.58
CA SER A 32 23.28 9.08 -4.32
C SER A 32 22.86 7.97 -3.35
N ARG A 33 23.57 7.91 -2.21
CA ARG A 33 23.22 7.00 -1.10
C ARG A 33 21.83 7.28 -0.54
N ALA A 34 21.39 8.54 -0.53
CA ALA A 34 20.08 8.92 -0.03
C ALA A 34 18.95 8.36 -0.90
N LEU A 35 19.06 8.46 -2.24
CA LEU A 35 18.05 7.88 -3.14
C LEU A 35 17.98 6.36 -3.03
N ARG A 36 19.13 5.69 -2.89
CA ARG A 36 19.17 4.24 -2.63
C ARG A 36 18.50 3.88 -1.30
N ALA A 37 18.77 4.64 -0.24
CA ALA A 37 18.14 4.41 1.06
C ALA A 37 16.62 4.60 0.99
N LEU A 38 16.14 5.68 0.35
CA LEU A 38 14.71 5.93 0.15
C LEU A 38 14.04 4.81 -0.64
N TRP A 39 14.68 4.33 -1.71
CA TRP A 39 14.18 3.19 -2.49
C TRP A 39 14.06 1.92 -1.65
N TRP A 40 15.09 1.59 -0.87
CA TRP A 40 15.05 0.40 0.01
C TRP A 40 14.02 0.52 1.13
N ILE A 41 13.88 1.71 1.74
CA ILE A 41 12.85 1.99 2.74
C ILE A 41 11.47 1.77 2.11
N ASP A 42 11.20 2.36 0.95
CA ASP A 42 9.92 2.22 0.27
C ASP A 42 9.65 0.76 -0.15
N ALA A 43 10.68 0.03 -0.58
CA ALA A 43 10.59 -1.40 -0.91
C ALA A 43 10.18 -2.23 0.30
N PHE A 44 10.83 -1.98 1.44
CA PHE A 44 10.53 -2.67 2.70
C PHE A 44 9.10 -2.36 3.18
N LEU A 45 8.69 -1.10 3.13
CA LEU A 45 7.34 -0.68 3.52
C LEU A 45 6.27 -1.31 2.60
N SER A 46 6.49 -1.27 1.28
CA SER A 46 5.51 -1.73 0.28
C SER A 46 5.40 -3.24 0.19
N VAL A 47 6.49 -3.97 0.42
CA VAL A 47 6.50 -5.44 0.35
C VAL A 47 6.27 -6.03 1.72
N VAL A 48 7.22 -5.83 2.65
CA VAL A 48 7.26 -6.54 3.93
C VAL A 48 6.17 -6.04 4.87
N VAL A 49 6.06 -4.72 5.06
CA VAL A 49 5.08 -4.16 6.01
C VAL A 49 3.65 -4.40 5.53
N HIS A 50 3.37 -4.23 4.23
CA HIS A 50 2.06 -4.58 3.68
C HIS A 50 1.74 -6.08 3.80
N ALA A 51 2.71 -6.97 3.54
CA ALA A 51 2.52 -8.42 3.68
C ALA A 51 2.23 -8.80 5.15
N ALA A 52 2.97 -8.21 6.10
CA ALA A 52 2.77 -8.41 7.53
C ALA A 52 1.39 -7.95 8.02
N GLN A 53 0.72 -7.05 7.29
CA GLN A 53 -0.65 -6.60 7.60
C GLN A 53 -1.72 -7.62 7.15
N ILE A 54 -1.40 -8.54 6.23
CA ILE A 54 -2.38 -9.50 5.67
C ILE A 54 -3.05 -10.35 6.76
N PRO A 55 -2.35 -10.95 7.73
CA PRO A 55 -2.99 -11.77 8.77
C PRO A 55 -3.99 -10.97 9.64
N VAL A 56 -3.68 -9.71 9.92
CA VAL A 56 -4.58 -8.80 10.66
C VAL A 56 -5.80 -8.45 9.80
N ALA A 57 -5.58 -8.13 8.53
CA ALA A 57 -6.61 -7.82 7.56
C ALA A 57 -7.59 -8.99 7.36
N LEU A 58 -7.06 -10.21 7.23
CA LEU A 58 -7.85 -11.42 7.10
C LEU A 58 -8.71 -11.66 8.34
N ARG A 59 -8.11 -11.57 9.54
CA ARG A 59 -8.85 -11.68 10.82
C ARG A 59 -9.99 -10.67 10.91
N ALA A 60 -9.75 -9.41 10.56
CA ALA A 60 -10.76 -8.35 10.56
C ALA A 60 -11.86 -8.51 9.49
N SER A 61 -11.64 -9.35 8.48
CA SER A 61 -12.61 -9.63 7.41
C SER A 61 -13.42 -10.92 7.61
N ARG A 62 -13.09 -11.72 8.64
CA ARG A 62 -13.85 -12.93 8.97
C ARG A 62 -15.30 -12.58 9.29
N GLY A 63 -16.24 -13.37 8.79
CA GLY A 63 -17.67 -13.14 8.96
C GLY A 63 -18.27 -12.01 8.10
N SER A 64 -17.45 -11.27 7.33
CA SER A 64 -17.95 -10.18 6.48
C SER A 64 -18.34 -10.61 5.05
N GLY A 65 -18.38 -11.91 4.76
CA GLY A 65 -18.69 -12.47 3.43
C GLY A 65 -17.67 -12.12 2.31
N ARG A 66 -16.51 -11.54 2.65
CA ARG A 66 -15.53 -11.10 1.65
C ARG A 66 -14.53 -12.20 1.32
N SER A 67 -14.13 -12.26 0.05
CA SER A 67 -13.04 -13.12 -0.39
C SER A 67 -11.74 -12.82 0.38
N PRO A 68 -11.12 -13.83 1.03
CA PRO A 68 -9.81 -13.71 1.66
C PRO A 68 -8.74 -13.25 0.68
N ALA A 69 -8.74 -13.79 -0.55
CA ALA A 69 -7.78 -13.44 -1.59
C ALA A 69 -7.86 -11.95 -1.97
N ARG A 70 -9.08 -11.43 -2.15
CA ARG A 70 -9.28 -10.01 -2.42
C ARG A 70 -8.81 -9.13 -1.26
N THR A 71 -9.05 -9.56 -0.02
CA THR A 71 -8.61 -8.82 1.17
C THR A 71 -7.09 -8.77 1.29
N ALA A 72 -6.42 -9.90 1.04
CA ALA A 72 -4.96 -9.97 0.99
C ALA A 72 -4.38 -9.09 -0.12
N ALA A 73 -4.90 -9.20 -1.36
CA ALA A 73 -4.43 -8.42 -2.49
C ALA A 73 -4.57 -6.91 -2.28
N MET A 74 -5.73 -6.46 -1.79
CA MET A 74 -5.94 -5.03 -1.51
C MET A 74 -5.07 -4.53 -0.36
N THR A 75 -4.80 -5.37 0.64
CA THR A 75 -3.86 -5.04 1.73
C THR A 75 -2.44 -4.98 1.22
N GLN A 76 -2.04 -5.85 0.29
CA GLN A 76 -0.70 -5.81 -0.30
C GLN A 76 -0.48 -4.55 -1.15
N ILE A 77 -1.49 -4.13 -1.92
CA ILE A 77 -1.36 -2.99 -2.83
C ILE A 77 -1.43 -1.67 -2.05
N PHE A 78 -2.41 -1.53 -1.14
CA PHE A 78 -2.72 -0.26 -0.50
C PHE A 78 -2.31 -0.17 0.98
N GLY A 79 -1.90 -1.28 1.60
CA GLY A 79 -1.58 -1.34 3.02
C GLY A 79 -2.72 -0.85 3.92
N LEU A 80 -2.33 -0.09 4.95
CA LEU A 80 -3.24 0.53 5.92
C LEU A 80 -4.20 1.56 5.30
N THR A 81 -3.85 2.18 4.18
CA THR A 81 -4.69 3.24 3.56
C THR A 81 -6.04 2.68 3.12
N TRP A 82 -6.10 1.42 2.72
CA TRP A 82 -7.33 0.70 2.39
C TRP A 82 -8.35 0.67 3.52
N TRP A 83 -7.87 0.43 4.75
CA TRP A 83 -8.71 0.37 5.94
C TRP A 83 -9.21 1.75 6.34
N ARG A 84 -8.35 2.77 6.24
CA ARG A 84 -8.67 4.15 6.60
C ARG A 84 -9.76 4.73 5.69
N THR A 85 -9.62 4.59 4.38
CA THR A 85 -10.62 5.12 3.44
C THR A 85 -11.97 4.41 3.52
N ARG A 86 -12.00 3.13 3.91
CA ARG A 86 -13.25 2.38 4.14
C ARG A 86 -13.98 2.75 5.44
N ARG A 87 -13.27 3.29 6.43
CA ARG A 87 -13.89 3.85 7.63
C ARG A 87 -14.55 5.19 7.30
N ASP A 88 -13.89 6.01 6.49
CA ASP A 88 -14.45 7.28 6.02
C ASP A 88 -15.70 7.07 5.15
N GLU A 89 -15.74 6.06 4.27
CA GLU A 89 -16.91 5.74 3.43
C GLU A 89 -18.12 5.20 4.21
N ARG A 90 -17.93 4.61 5.40
CA ARG A 90 -19.03 4.11 6.26
C ARG A 90 -19.52 5.12 7.30
N ARG A 91 -18.82 6.24 7.44
CA ARG A 91 -19.18 7.35 8.33
C ARG A 91 -19.78 8.56 7.57
N PRO A 92 -20.84 8.41 6.75
CA PRO A 92 -21.70 9.54 6.41
C PRO A 92 -23.09 9.51 7.08
N ASP A 93 -23.52 8.39 7.71
CA ASP A 93 -24.96 8.17 7.96
C ASP A 93 -25.34 7.91 9.43
N GLN A 94 -24.43 8.07 10.41
CA GLN A 94 -24.71 7.75 11.84
C GLN A 94 -24.86 8.99 12.75
N GLU A 95 -25.15 10.17 12.19
CA GLU A 95 -25.46 11.40 12.94
C GLU A 95 -26.86 11.99 12.64
N MET A 96 -27.81 11.18 12.12
CA MET A 96 -29.22 11.57 12.02
C MET A 96 -30.12 10.70 12.87
#